data_AF-G2FS55-F1
#
_entry.id   AF-G2FS55-F1
#
_cell.length_a   1.000
_cell.length_b   1.000
_cell.length_c   1.000
_cell.angle_alpha   90.00
_cell.angle_beta   90.00
_cell.angle_gamma   90.00
#
_symmetry.space_group_name_H-M   'P 1'
#
loop_
_entity.id
_entity.type
_entity.pdbx_description
1 polymer ?
#
loop_
_entity_poly.entity_id
_entity_poly.type
_entity_poly.pdbx_seq_one_letter_code
_entity_poly.pdbx_strand_id
1 'polypeptide(L)'
;MVSLGDSIGYGLGASAGQGYSELFYSYLQSRPELAGTRLYNLSQPGAQSCDLLDQLESDGNLKGHLGNARVVTVSIGGNNLLEPVIWCVATAYHLDPTDPKLDDKLDKAIESDKNQNNTLLRVALSETLETELNAGVTKFKENWPKVAELLKTQAPKSQIYVLTVYNPFPQDDLLFSLFDPYVQQINSTIKAGDGYTTADIYTYFREESAQKPLNFDLFQDQIDPHPTQQGHKMISQILTILFNLADASPWESKAGVVTNKTWTIKFNMPLADSAGKFVQVYTATGLPVNVTVKLGGVGSDSLSVFPPPNGYSSGPYSLLIKDGLLSESSRKLDRSVRMDFTVE
;
A
#
# COMPACT_ATOMS: atom_id res chain seq x y z
N MET A 1 7.38 7.83 14.04
CA MET A 1 6.55 7.54 12.86
C MET A 1 5.31 8.40 12.94
N VAL A 2 4.90 8.99 11.83
CA VAL A 2 3.60 9.67 11.70
C VAL A 2 2.78 8.88 10.69
N SER A 3 1.53 8.55 11.02
CA SER A 3 0.58 7.99 10.06
C SER A 3 -0.48 9.04 9.76
N LEU A 4 -0.75 9.26 8.47
CA LEU A 4 -1.69 10.25 7.96
C LEU A 4 -2.69 9.57 7.04
N GLY A 5 -3.87 10.17 6.90
CA GLY A 5 -4.85 9.72 5.94
C GLY A 5 -6.22 9.45 6.54
N ASP A 6 -6.88 8.42 6.03
CA ASP A 6 -8.28 8.09 6.30
C ASP A 6 -8.47 6.90 7.28
N SER A 7 -9.63 6.25 7.21
CA SER A 7 -9.98 5.10 8.05
C SER A 7 -9.00 3.94 7.96
N ILE A 8 -8.34 3.77 6.81
CA ILE A 8 -7.36 2.70 6.61
C ILE A 8 -6.12 2.97 7.47
N GLY A 9 -5.63 4.21 7.47
CA GLY A 9 -4.53 4.66 8.31
C GLY A 9 -4.85 4.62 9.79
N TYR A 10 -6.11 4.92 10.13
CA TYR A 10 -6.65 4.79 11.48
C TYR A 10 -6.70 3.33 11.97
N GLY A 11 -6.88 2.37 11.05
CA GLY A 11 -6.89 0.94 11.35
C GLY A 11 -8.29 0.29 11.44
N LEU A 12 -9.32 0.90 10.82
CA LEU A 12 -10.65 0.29 10.76
C LEU A 12 -10.61 -1.03 9.97
N GLY A 13 -11.33 -2.04 10.47
CA GLY A 13 -11.31 -3.42 9.94
C GLY A 13 -10.32 -4.36 10.66
N ALA A 14 -9.46 -3.82 11.54
CA ALA A 14 -8.59 -4.59 12.41
C ALA A 14 -8.98 -4.52 13.89
N SER A 15 -8.61 -5.56 14.64
CA SER A 15 -8.64 -5.52 16.12
C SER A 15 -7.69 -4.44 16.65
N ALA A 16 -7.93 -3.96 17.87
CA ALA A 16 -7.07 -2.95 18.51
C ALA A 16 -5.58 -3.37 18.48
N GLY A 17 -4.71 -2.46 18.00
CA GLY A 17 -3.28 -2.71 17.85
C GLY A 17 -2.90 -3.64 16.69
N GLN A 18 -3.84 -3.97 15.81
CA GLN A 18 -3.60 -4.80 14.61
C GLN A 18 -3.82 -4.03 13.30
N GLY A 19 -4.05 -2.71 13.38
CA GLY A 19 -4.00 -1.82 12.22
C GLY A 19 -2.58 -1.79 11.61
N TYR A 20 -2.50 -1.45 10.33
CA TYR A 20 -1.21 -1.53 9.62
C TYR A 20 -0.19 -0.55 10.21
N SER A 21 -0.65 0.62 10.68
CA SER A 21 0.18 1.66 11.29
C SER A 21 0.87 1.13 12.55
N GLU A 22 0.13 0.41 13.40
CA GLU A 22 0.61 -0.17 14.65
C GLU A 22 1.51 -1.39 14.41
N LEU A 23 1.15 -2.26 13.45
CA LEU A 23 1.96 -3.41 13.06
C LEU A 23 3.32 -2.96 12.50
N PHE A 24 3.31 -1.99 11.60
CA PHE A 24 4.54 -1.45 11.03
C PHE A 24 5.36 -0.70 12.07
N TYR A 25 4.72 0.09 12.94
CA TYR A 25 5.40 0.72 14.07
C TYR A 25 6.06 -0.31 15.01
N SER A 26 5.38 -1.43 15.31
CA SER A 26 5.93 -2.50 16.14
C SER A 26 7.17 -3.12 15.49
N TYR A 27 7.15 -3.29 14.16
CA TYR A 27 8.34 -3.69 13.40
C TYR A 27 9.47 -2.65 13.54
N LEU A 28 9.18 -1.36 13.40
CA LEU A 28 10.18 -0.30 13.57
C LEU A 28 10.77 -0.28 15.00
N GLN A 29 9.97 -0.52 16.04
CA GLN A 29 10.47 -0.62 17.42
C GLN A 29 11.41 -1.82 17.65
N SER A 30 11.28 -2.89 16.86
CA SER A 30 12.18 -4.04 16.94
C SER A 30 13.59 -3.72 16.43
N ARG A 31 13.76 -2.60 15.72
CA ARG A 31 15.04 -2.13 15.19
C ARG A 31 15.76 -1.28 16.24
N PRO A 32 16.96 -1.69 16.73
CA PRO A 32 17.66 -0.98 17.80
C PRO A 32 17.88 0.52 17.53
N GLU A 33 18.14 0.89 16.28
CA GLU A 33 18.36 2.27 15.84
C GLU A 33 17.08 3.13 15.81
N LEU A 34 15.91 2.50 15.89
CA LEU A 34 14.58 3.15 15.92
C LEU A 34 13.85 2.94 17.24
N ALA A 35 14.44 2.18 18.18
CA ALA A 35 13.92 1.97 19.51
C ALA A 35 13.66 3.32 20.20
N GLY A 36 12.47 3.50 20.76
CA GLY A 36 12.07 4.74 21.43
C GLY A 36 11.51 5.83 20.51
N THR A 37 11.43 5.60 19.19
CA THR A 37 10.56 6.43 18.34
C THR A 37 9.10 6.29 18.79
N ARG A 38 8.28 7.32 18.60
CA ARG A 38 6.83 7.28 18.93
C ARG A 38 6.00 7.15 17.65
N LEU A 39 4.81 6.56 17.77
CA LEU A 39 3.77 6.61 16.75
C LEU A 39 2.83 7.78 17.05
N TYR A 40 2.63 8.65 16.05
CA TYR A 40 1.54 9.62 16.02
C TYR A 40 0.62 9.21 14.87
N ASN A 41 -0.44 8.47 15.17
CA ASN A 41 -1.48 8.16 14.20
C ASN A 41 -2.46 9.34 14.17
N LEU A 42 -2.39 10.14 13.11
CA LEU A 42 -3.17 11.36 12.91
C LEU A 42 -4.18 11.20 11.78
N SER A 43 -4.38 9.96 11.30
CA SER A 43 -5.41 9.60 10.34
C SER A 43 -6.81 9.81 10.91
N GLN A 44 -7.75 10.24 10.06
CA GLN A 44 -9.12 10.56 10.43
C GLN A 44 -10.09 9.75 9.55
N PRO A 45 -10.91 8.84 10.12
CA PRO A 45 -11.94 8.14 9.35
C PRO A 45 -12.82 9.11 8.54
N GLY A 46 -13.10 8.74 7.29
CA GLY A 46 -13.87 9.56 6.35
C GLY A 46 -13.08 10.67 5.63
N ALA A 47 -11.83 10.96 6.03
CA ALA A 47 -11.06 12.04 5.40
C ALA A 47 -10.85 11.81 3.89
N GLN A 48 -10.99 12.89 3.12
CA GLN A 48 -10.61 13.00 1.72
C GLN A 48 -9.26 13.72 1.56
N SER A 49 -8.75 13.77 0.34
CA SER A 49 -7.51 14.51 0.01
C SER A 49 -7.51 16.00 0.39
N CYS A 50 -8.68 16.67 0.39
CA CYS A 50 -8.76 18.07 0.83
C CYS A 50 -8.56 18.22 2.34
N ASP A 51 -9.11 17.30 3.14
CA ASP A 51 -8.99 17.37 4.59
C ASP A 51 -7.54 17.16 5.02
N LEU A 52 -6.83 16.24 4.36
CA LEU A 52 -5.39 16.06 4.58
C LEU A 52 -4.58 17.29 4.16
N LEU A 53 -4.94 17.93 3.03
CA LEU A 53 -4.30 19.17 2.59
C LEU A 53 -4.49 20.28 3.62
N ASP A 54 -5.73 20.51 4.06
CA ASP A 54 -6.07 21.50 5.07
C ASP A 54 -5.35 21.22 6.39
N GLN A 55 -5.26 19.95 6.80
CA GLN A 55 -4.52 19.53 8.00
C GLN A 55 -3.03 19.89 7.88
N LEU A 56 -2.39 19.59 6.74
CA LEU A 56 -0.98 19.91 6.50
C LEU A 56 -0.71 21.42 6.41
N GLU A 57 -1.69 22.20 5.96
CA GLU A 57 -1.57 23.66 5.86
C GLU A 57 -1.79 24.36 7.21
N SER A 58 -2.71 23.88 8.03
CA SER A 58 -3.20 24.59 9.21
C SER A 58 -2.71 24.05 10.56
N ASP A 59 -2.41 22.74 10.70
CA ASP A 59 -2.08 22.13 11.98
C ASP A 59 -0.58 22.29 12.33
N GLY A 60 -0.29 23.19 13.28
CA GLY A 60 1.06 23.42 13.79
C GLY A 60 1.65 22.24 14.57
N ASN A 61 0.83 21.42 15.24
CA ASN A 61 1.29 20.24 15.95
C ASN A 61 1.69 19.15 14.97
N LEU A 62 0.89 18.92 13.91
CA LEU A 62 1.24 18.03 12.82
C LEU A 62 2.60 18.41 12.21
N LYS A 63 2.79 19.69 11.87
CA LYS A 63 4.08 20.19 11.34
C LYS A 63 5.25 19.87 12.28
N GLY A 64 5.06 20.05 13.59
CA GLY A 64 6.06 19.72 14.60
C GLY A 64 6.38 18.21 14.67
N HIS A 65 5.37 17.35 14.51
CA HIS A 65 5.56 15.89 14.44
C HIS A 65 6.29 15.47 13.16
N LEU A 66 5.93 16.05 12.01
CA LEU A 66 6.54 15.77 10.71
C LEU A 66 8.02 16.16 10.66
N GLY A 67 8.40 17.33 11.19
CA GLY A 67 9.79 17.79 11.20
C GLY A 67 10.75 16.88 11.98
N ASN A 68 10.22 16.06 12.89
CA ASN A 68 10.97 15.09 13.69
C ASN A 68 10.72 13.63 13.27
N ALA A 69 9.85 13.40 12.29
CA ALA A 69 9.53 12.06 11.85
C ALA A 69 10.73 11.44 11.10
N ARG A 70 10.91 10.13 11.31
CA ARG A 70 11.81 9.29 10.50
C ARG A 70 11.09 8.52 9.41
N VAL A 71 9.78 8.30 9.61
CA VAL A 71 8.90 7.54 8.74
C VAL A 71 7.54 8.21 8.76
N VAL A 72 6.97 8.40 7.57
CA VAL A 72 5.61 8.88 7.36
C VAL A 72 4.89 7.88 6.45
N THR A 73 3.66 7.50 6.81
CA THR A 73 2.78 6.70 5.96
C THR A 73 1.52 7.47 5.63
N VAL A 74 1.03 7.39 4.40
CA VAL A 74 -0.17 8.09 3.92
C VAL A 74 -1.11 7.12 3.21
N SER A 75 -2.35 7.03 3.70
CA SER A 75 -3.47 6.34 3.02
C SER A 75 -4.60 7.31 2.79
N ILE A 76 -4.80 7.78 1.56
CA ILE A 76 -5.83 8.76 1.25
C ILE A 76 -6.30 8.61 -0.19
N GLY A 77 -7.54 9.03 -0.46
CA GLY A 77 -8.14 9.02 -1.79
C GLY A 77 -9.28 8.04 -1.97
N GLY A 78 -9.41 7.04 -1.09
CA GLY A 78 -10.57 6.13 -1.10
C GLY A 78 -11.89 6.90 -0.93
N ASN A 79 -11.94 7.83 0.03
CA ASN A 79 -13.13 8.65 0.30
C ASN A 79 -13.43 9.69 -0.79
N ASN A 80 -12.46 10.02 -1.65
CA ASN A 80 -12.75 10.81 -2.84
C ASN A 80 -13.69 10.07 -3.81
N LEU A 81 -13.81 8.73 -3.69
CA LEU A 81 -14.76 7.91 -4.45
C LEU A 81 -15.93 7.40 -3.59
N LEU A 82 -15.67 7.00 -2.35
CA LEU A 82 -16.69 6.40 -1.48
C LEU A 82 -17.77 7.40 -1.07
N GLU A 83 -17.41 8.65 -0.76
CA GLU A 83 -18.41 9.65 -0.35
C GLU A 83 -19.42 9.99 -1.47
N PRO A 84 -19.01 10.20 -2.73
CA PRO A 84 -19.93 10.22 -3.87
C PRO A 84 -20.92 9.04 -3.92
N VAL A 85 -20.44 7.82 -3.67
CA VAL A 85 -21.29 6.62 -3.65
C VAL A 85 -22.32 6.71 -2.52
N ILE A 86 -21.88 6.99 -1.29
CA ILE A 86 -22.76 7.14 -0.12
C ILE A 86 -23.83 8.21 -0.39
N TRP A 87 -23.42 9.36 -0.95
CA TRP A 87 -24.33 10.46 -1.28
C TRP A 87 -25.40 10.04 -2.30
N CYS A 88 -25.02 9.35 -3.38
CA CYS A 88 -25.98 8.87 -4.37
C CYS A 88 -26.92 7.80 -3.81
N VAL A 89 -26.42 6.89 -2.98
CA VAL A 89 -27.23 5.86 -2.32
C VAL A 89 -28.23 6.49 -1.35
N ALA A 90 -27.78 7.44 -0.51
CA ALA A 90 -28.65 8.21 0.40
C ALA A 90 -29.78 8.91 -0.36
N THR A 91 -29.43 9.57 -1.47
CA THR A 91 -30.40 10.24 -2.34
C THR A 91 -31.41 9.26 -2.95
N ALA A 92 -30.97 8.07 -3.36
CA ALA A 92 -31.84 7.01 -3.89
C ALA A 92 -32.85 6.49 -2.85
N TYR A 93 -32.51 6.55 -1.56
CA TYR A 93 -33.40 6.24 -0.44
C TYR A 93 -34.13 7.46 0.12
N HIS A 94 -34.04 8.62 -0.53
CA HIS A 94 -34.65 9.88 -0.09
C HIS A 94 -34.20 10.35 1.30
N LEU A 95 -32.95 10.04 1.65
CA LEU A 95 -32.29 10.49 2.87
C LEU A 95 -31.50 11.78 2.60
N ASP A 96 -31.35 12.61 3.63
CA ASP A 96 -30.48 13.78 3.60
C ASP A 96 -29.02 13.36 3.79
N PRO A 97 -28.15 13.53 2.78
CA PRO A 97 -26.75 13.12 2.88
C PRO A 97 -25.93 13.92 3.90
N THR A 98 -26.46 15.02 4.43
CA THR A 98 -25.81 15.84 5.46
C THR A 98 -26.23 15.48 6.89
N ASP A 99 -27.12 14.50 7.04
CA ASP A 99 -27.60 14.08 8.35
C ASP A 99 -26.47 13.42 9.17
N PRO A 100 -26.21 13.86 10.42
CA PRO A 100 -25.16 13.27 11.25
C PRO A 100 -25.44 11.81 11.66
N LYS A 101 -26.65 11.30 11.41
CA LYS A 101 -27.04 9.90 11.58
C LYS A 101 -27.34 9.22 10.24
N LEU A 102 -26.71 9.68 9.16
CA LEU A 102 -26.92 9.11 7.84
C LEU A 102 -26.64 7.61 7.83
N ASP A 103 -25.55 7.16 8.43
CA ASP A 103 -25.17 5.74 8.49
C ASP A 103 -26.29 4.87 9.10
N ASP A 104 -26.76 5.22 10.32
CA ASP A 104 -27.87 4.53 10.99
C ASP A 104 -29.17 4.50 10.15
N LYS A 105 -29.39 5.52 9.32
CA LYS A 105 -30.58 5.64 8.47
C LYS A 105 -30.43 4.84 7.18
N LEU A 106 -29.25 4.87 6.59
CA LEU A 106 -28.90 4.08 5.41
C LEU A 106 -28.98 2.60 5.72
N ASP A 107 -28.40 2.15 6.83
CA ASP A 107 -28.44 0.75 7.26
C ASP A 107 -29.90 0.26 7.34
N LYS A 108 -30.76 1.01 8.03
CA LYS A 108 -32.19 0.67 8.13
C LYS A 108 -32.93 0.72 6.81
N ALA A 109 -32.62 1.69 5.95
CA ALA A 109 -33.27 1.83 4.65
C ALA A 109 -32.91 0.64 3.75
N ILE A 110 -31.62 0.29 3.68
CA ILE A 110 -31.09 -0.85 2.92
C ILE A 110 -31.69 -2.16 3.47
N GLU A 111 -31.59 -2.41 4.77
CA GLU A 111 -32.15 -3.63 5.42
C GLU A 111 -33.66 -3.81 5.14
N SER A 112 -34.39 -2.71 4.99
CA SER A 112 -35.84 -2.73 4.71
C SER A 112 -36.20 -2.88 3.22
N ASP A 113 -35.26 -2.63 2.30
CA ASP A 113 -35.49 -2.68 0.86
C ASP A 113 -35.35 -4.10 0.31
N LYS A 114 -36.50 -4.74 0.05
CA LYS A 114 -36.55 -6.06 -0.59
C LYS A 114 -35.97 -6.09 -2.00
N ASN A 115 -35.70 -4.93 -2.61
CA ASN A 115 -35.09 -4.77 -3.93
C ASN A 115 -33.74 -4.03 -3.86
N GLN A 116 -33.06 -4.01 -2.70
CA GLN A 116 -31.81 -3.26 -2.49
C GLN A 116 -30.80 -3.44 -3.63
N ASN A 117 -30.61 -4.67 -4.13
CA ASN A 117 -29.65 -4.98 -5.20
C ASN A 117 -29.98 -4.21 -6.49
N ASN A 118 -31.27 -4.10 -6.85
CA ASN A 118 -31.69 -3.34 -8.03
C ASN A 118 -31.55 -1.84 -7.81
N THR A 119 -31.83 -1.36 -6.59
CA THR A 119 -31.64 0.04 -6.20
C THR A 119 -30.17 0.44 -6.33
N LEU A 120 -29.28 -0.35 -5.75
CA LEU A 120 -27.83 -0.12 -5.76
C LEU A 120 -27.24 -0.26 -7.17
N LEU A 121 -27.69 -1.24 -7.96
CA LEU A 121 -27.25 -1.37 -9.35
C LEU A 121 -27.71 -0.18 -10.22
N ARG A 122 -28.93 0.33 -10.00
CA ARG A 122 -29.40 1.55 -10.70
C ARG A 122 -28.57 2.78 -10.33
N VAL A 123 -28.18 2.91 -9.07
CA VAL A 123 -27.26 3.98 -8.62
C VAL A 123 -25.90 3.83 -9.30
N ALA A 124 -25.35 2.62 -9.28
CA ALA A 124 -24.05 2.31 -9.89
C ALA A 124 -24.01 2.71 -11.37
N LEU A 125 -25.09 2.44 -12.12
CA LEU A 125 -25.19 2.74 -13.55
C LEU A 125 -25.71 4.15 -13.88
N SER A 126 -25.84 5.05 -12.89
CA SER A 126 -26.40 6.39 -13.10
C SER A 126 -25.37 7.40 -13.60
N GLU A 127 -25.78 8.27 -14.52
CA GLU A 127 -24.97 9.42 -14.98
C GLU A 127 -24.61 10.38 -13.83
N THR A 128 -25.48 10.46 -12.81
CA THR A 128 -25.22 11.24 -11.59
C THR A 128 -24.02 10.70 -10.84
N LEU A 129 -23.97 9.39 -10.57
CA LEU A 129 -22.82 8.80 -9.87
C LEU A 129 -21.54 8.93 -10.69
N GLU A 130 -21.60 8.70 -12.00
CA GLU A 130 -20.46 8.91 -12.90
C GLU A 130 -19.92 10.36 -12.79
N THR A 131 -20.82 11.35 -12.77
CA THR A 131 -20.44 12.76 -12.62
C THR A 131 -19.74 13.02 -11.28
N GLU A 132 -20.31 12.52 -10.17
CA GLU A 132 -19.75 12.72 -8.83
C GLU A 132 -18.41 11.99 -8.63
N LEU A 133 -18.26 10.78 -9.20
CA LEU A 133 -16.98 10.05 -9.18
C LEU A 133 -15.89 10.81 -9.96
N ASN A 134 -16.23 11.38 -11.13
CA ASN A 134 -15.30 12.20 -11.89
C ASN A 134 -14.90 13.48 -11.13
N ALA A 135 -15.85 14.11 -10.42
CA ALA A 135 -15.57 15.25 -9.56
C ALA A 135 -14.61 14.87 -8.41
N GLY A 136 -14.85 13.72 -7.78
CA GLY A 136 -13.98 13.15 -6.75
C GLY A 136 -12.54 12.90 -7.22
N VAL A 137 -12.38 12.27 -8.39
CA VAL A 137 -11.07 12.07 -9.04
C VAL A 137 -10.39 13.41 -9.36
N THR A 138 -11.14 14.39 -9.85
CA THR A 138 -10.61 15.73 -10.19
C THR A 138 -10.08 16.41 -8.94
N LYS A 139 -10.86 16.41 -7.85
CA LYS A 139 -10.45 16.97 -6.56
C LYS A 139 -9.20 16.29 -6.01
N PHE A 140 -9.08 14.97 -6.13
CA PHE A 140 -7.85 14.27 -5.76
C PHE A 140 -6.65 14.72 -6.59
N LYS A 141 -6.79 14.82 -7.92
CA LYS A 141 -5.73 15.29 -8.84
C LYS A 141 -5.25 16.71 -8.54
N GLU A 142 -6.15 17.58 -8.08
CA GLU A 142 -5.81 18.96 -7.69
C GLU A 142 -5.10 19.05 -6.34
N ASN A 143 -5.51 18.23 -5.37
CA ASN A 143 -5.00 18.28 -4.00
C ASN A 143 -3.68 17.52 -3.85
N TRP A 144 -3.57 16.33 -4.47
CA TRP A 144 -2.46 15.41 -4.21
C TRP A 144 -1.07 16.00 -4.47
N PRO A 145 -0.81 16.73 -5.58
CA PRO A 145 0.50 17.35 -5.79
C PRO A 145 0.89 18.35 -4.68
N LYS A 146 -0.08 19.09 -4.12
CA LYS A 146 0.16 20.03 -3.01
C LYS A 146 0.46 19.27 -1.72
N VAL A 147 -0.28 18.21 -1.44
CA VAL A 147 -0.05 17.30 -0.30
C VAL A 147 1.36 16.71 -0.38
N ALA A 148 1.76 16.17 -1.52
CA ALA A 148 3.08 15.58 -1.71
C ALA A 148 4.22 16.59 -1.47
N GLU A 149 4.09 17.81 -2.00
CA GLU A 149 5.09 18.87 -1.81
C GLU A 149 5.17 19.34 -0.34
N LEU A 150 4.03 19.46 0.35
CA LEU A 150 4.00 19.79 1.78
C LEU A 150 4.64 18.69 2.62
N LEU A 151 4.36 17.41 2.33
CA LEU A 151 4.98 16.28 3.05
C LEU A 151 6.50 16.28 2.86
N LYS A 152 6.98 16.46 1.63
CA LYS A 152 8.42 16.57 1.31
C LYS A 152 9.08 17.73 2.05
N THR A 153 8.41 18.88 2.10
CA THR A 153 8.93 20.10 2.75
C THR A 153 8.91 19.99 4.27
N GLN A 154 7.83 19.44 4.85
CA GLN A 154 7.62 19.39 6.29
C GLN A 154 8.26 18.18 6.97
N ALA A 155 8.49 17.09 6.24
CA ALA A 155 9.15 15.88 6.73
C ALA A 155 10.45 15.53 5.96
N PRO A 156 11.41 16.46 5.78
CA PRO A 156 12.54 16.30 4.85
C PRO A 156 13.54 15.20 5.26
N LYS A 157 13.43 14.67 6.48
CA LYS A 157 14.27 13.58 7.02
C LYS A 157 13.56 12.23 7.02
N SER A 158 12.28 12.20 6.63
CA SER A 158 11.47 10.99 6.67
C SER A 158 11.61 10.16 5.41
N GLN A 159 11.52 8.85 5.58
CA GLN A 159 11.07 7.98 4.51
C GLN A 159 9.54 8.08 4.43
N ILE A 160 9.01 8.52 3.30
CA ILE A 160 7.58 8.75 3.10
C ILE A 160 7.03 7.64 2.23
N TYR A 161 6.01 6.93 2.73
CA TYR A 161 5.32 5.88 1.98
C TYR A 161 3.87 6.27 1.72
N VAL A 162 3.45 6.16 0.47
CA VAL A 162 2.07 6.46 0.05
C VAL A 162 1.45 5.19 -0.51
N LEU A 163 0.30 4.81 0.02
CA LEU A 163 -0.42 3.61 -0.40
C LEU A 163 -1.26 3.91 -1.64
N THR A 164 -1.27 3.00 -2.61
CA THR A 164 -2.29 3.02 -3.66
C THR A 164 -3.65 2.64 -3.10
N VAL A 165 -4.71 3.20 -3.67
CA VAL A 165 -6.11 2.88 -3.35
C VAL A 165 -6.47 1.55 -4.01
N TYR A 166 -6.95 0.59 -3.23
CA TYR A 166 -7.46 -0.68 -3.76
C TYR A 166 -8.92 -0.56 -4.20
N ASN A 167 -9.36 -1.48 -5.06
CA ASN A 167 -10.78 -1.64 -5.38
C ASN A 167 -11.38 -2.71 -4.43
N PRO A 168 -12.41 -2.38 -3.63
CA PRO A 168 -12.96 -3.33 -2.66
C PRO A 168 -13.72 -4.49 -3.29
N PHE A 169 -14.24 -4.33 -4.52
CA PHE A 169 -15.06 -5.35 -5.18
C PHE A 169 -14.25 -6.60 -5.59
N PRO A 170 -14.86 -7.80 -5.60
CA PRO A 170 -14.26 -8.98 -6.21
C PRO A 170 -13.96 -8.76 -7.70
N GLN A 171 -12.86 -9.33 -8.22
CA GLN A 171 -12.40 -9.08 -9.60
C GLN A 171 -13.37 -9.54 -10.68
N ASP A 172 -14.15 -10.58 -10.39
CA ASP A 172 -15.17 -11.13 -11.28
C ASP A 172 -16.54 -10.41 -11.15
N ASP A 173 -16.64 -9.39 -10.30
CA ASP A 173 -17.82 -8.55 -10.15
C ASP A 173 -17.88 -7.48 -11.25
N LEU A 174 -19.09 -7.24 -11.78
CA LEU A 174 -19.36 -6.13 -12.71
C LEU A 174 -18.99 -4.77 -12.08
N LEU A 175 -19.24 -4.60 -10.79
CA LEU A 175 -18.94 -3.38 -10.06
C LEU A 175 -17.43 -3.13 -9.96
N PHE A 176 -16.60 -4.18 -9.92
CA PHE A 176 -15.16 -3.99 -10.03
C PHE A 176 -14.81 -3.26 -11.32
N SER A 177 -15.29 -3.74 -12.47
CA SER A 177 -15.01 -3.14 -13.78
C SER A 177 -15.55 -1.72 -13.90
N LEU A 178 -16.66 -1.41 -13.24
CA LEU A 178 -17.29 -0.10 -13.26
C LEU A 178 -16.48 0.95 -12.45
N PHE A 179 -15.98 0.57 -11.28
CA PHE A 179 -15.28 1.48 -10.38
C PHE A 179 -13.76 1.54 -10.60
N ASP A 180 -13.16 0.47 -11.13
CA ASP A 180 -11.71 0.37 -11.32
C ASP A 180 -11.11 1.54 -12.12
N PRO A 181 -11.74 2.05 -13.22
CA PRO A 181 -11.19 3.20 -13.94
C PRO A 181 -10.95 4.44 -13.08
N TYR A 182 -11.81 4.72 -12.10
CA TYR A 182 -11.65 5.85 -11.18
C TYR A 182 -10.53 5.61 -10.18
N VAL A 183 -10.45 4.38 -9.64
CA VAL A 183 -9.36 3.93 -8.76
C VAL A 183 -8.01 4.04 -9.49
N GLN A 184 -7.93 3.61 -10.75
CA GLN A 184 -6.72 3.71 -11.58
C GLN A 184 -6.31 5.15 -11.83
N GLN A 185 -7.25 6.08 -12.02
CA GLN A 185 -6.90 7.50 -12.18
C GLN A 185 -6.29 8.11 -10.91
N ILE A 186 -6.80 7.77 -9.72
CA ILE A 186 -6.21 8.16 -8.44
C ILE A 186 -4.81 7.54 -8.30
N ASN A 187 -4.69 6.24 -8.52
CA ASN A 187 -3.42 5.52 -8.40
C ASN A 187 -2.38 6.01 -9.41
N SER A 188 -2.77 6.37 -10.62
CA SER A 188 -1.87 6.95 -11.62
C SER A 188 -1.31 8.29 -11.15
N THR A 189 -2.14 9.10 -10.49
CA THR A 189 -1.73 10.38 -9.90
C THR A 189 -0.73 10.16 -8.76
N ILE A 190 -0.99 9.18 -7.89
CA ILE A 190 -0.04 8.77 -6.83
C ILE A 190 1.26 8.23 -7.44
N LYS A 191 1.21 7.42 -8.49
CA LYS A 191 2.41 6.82 -9.10
C LYS A 191 3.25 7.85 -9.88
N ALA A 192 2.65 8.94 -10.35
CA ALA A 192 3.34 10.00 -11.09
C ALA A 192 4.05 11.03 -10.21
N GLY A 193 3.72 11.12 -8.92
CA GLY A 193 4.37 12.05 -7.99
C GLY A 193 5.78 11.64 -7.57
N ASP A 194 6.52 12.57 -6.97
CA ASP A 194 7.88 12.38 -6.49
C ASP A 194 8.01 12.70 -4.99
N GLY A 195 9.20 12.48 -4.42
CA GLY A 195 9.46 12.79 -3.01
C GLY A 195 8.90 11.78 -1.99
N TYR A 196 8.29 10.70 -2.45
CA TYR A 196 7.85 9.57 -1.64
C TYR A 196 8.03 8.25 -2.40
N THR A 197 7.86 7.13 -1.69
CA THR A 197 7.84 5.79 -2.26
C THR A 197 6.42 5.24 -2.24
N THR A 198 5.96 4.72 -3.37
CA THR A 198 4.62 4.15 -3.49
C THR A 198 4.60 2.70 -3.00
N ALA A 199 3.69 2.39 -2.08
CA ALA A 199 3.32 1.04 -1.69
C ALA A 199 2.13 0.57 -2.54
N ASP A 200 2.33 -0.41 -3.43
CA ASP A 200 1.30 -0.82 -4.39
C ASP A 200 0.30 -1.83 -3.81
N ILE A 201 -0.52 -1.36 -2.87
CA ILE A 201 -1.54 -2.14 -2.19
C ILE A 201 -2.63 -2.62 -3.15
N TYR A 202 -3.02 -1.80 -4.14
CA TYR A 202 -3.97 -2.18 -5.18
C TYR A 202 -3.59 -3.52 -5.84
N THR A 203 -2.36 -3.59 -6.37
CA THR A 203 -1.89 -4.80 -7.06
C THR A 203 -1.73 -5.96 -6.07
N TYR A 204 -1.22 -5.67 -4.87
CA TYR A 204 -0.99 -6.71 -3.87
C TYR A 204 -2.28 -7.39 -3.42
N PHE A 205 -3.32 -6.62 -3.10
CA PHE A 205 -4.60 -7.16 -2.68
C PHE A 205 -5.29 -7.95 -3.80
N ARG A 206 -5.13 -7.49 -5.04
CA ARG A 206 -5.69 -8.16 -6.22
C ARG A 206 -5.04 -9.52 -6.46
N GLU A 207 -3.71 -9.56 -6.53
CA GLU A 207 -2.95 -10.78 -6.84
C GLU A 207 -3.00 -11.80 -5.69
N GLU A 208 -3.08 -11.34 -4.44
CA GLU A 208 -3.16 -12.18 -3.25
C GLU A 208 -4.57 -12.26 -2.66
N SER A 209 -5.60 -12.08 -3.49
CA SER A 209 -7.01 -12.10 -3.08
C SER A 209 -7.43 -13.40 -2.36
N ALA A 210 -6.76 -14.52 -2.64
CA ALA A 210 -6.95 -15.79 -1.94
C ALA A 210 -6.67 -15.70 -0.42
N GLN A 211 -5.87 -14.73 0.03
CA GLN A 211 -5.61 -14.46 1.44
C GLN A 211 -6.74 -13.67 2.13
N LYS A 212 -7.77 -13.26 1.38
CA LYS A 212 -8.91 -12.45 1.86
C LYS A 212 -8.46 -11.14 2.54
N PRO A 213 -7.66 -10.29 1.86
CA PRO A 213 -7.31 -8.97 2.38
C PRO A 213 -8.53 -8.07 2.57
N LEU A 214 -9.60 -8.36 1.83
CA LEU A 214 -10.89 -7.67 1.83
C LEU A 214 -11.99 -8.72 2.04
N ASN A 215 -13.14 -8.28 2.53
CA ASN A 215 -14.33 -9.13 2.67
C ASN A 215 -15.59 -8.45 2.10
N PHE A 216 -15.42 -7.53 1.15
CA PHE A 216 -16.53 -6.79 0.57
C PHE A 216 -17.25 -7.64 -0.49
N ASP A 217 -18.56 -7.80 -0.33
CA ASP A 217 -19.48 -8.43 -1.28
C ASP A 217 -20.88 -7.80 -1.10
N LEU A 218 -21.28 -7.02 -2.11
CA LEU A 218 -22.55 -6.31 -2.09
C LEU A 218 -23.76 -7.25 -2.10
N PHE A 219 -23.63 -8.43 -2.72
CA PHE A 219 -24.72 -9.38 -2.89
C PHE A 219 -24.84 -10.39 -1.74
N GLN A 220 -23.86 -10.39 -0.82
CA GLN A 220 -23.85 -11.20 0.40
C GLN A 220 -23.93 -10.38 1.69
N ASP A 221 -24.40 -9.13 1.61
CA ASP A 221 -24.55 -8.19 2.73
C ASP A 221 -23.23 -7.94 3.49
N GLN A 222 -22.08 -8.10 2.83
CA GLN A 222 -20.77 -7.74 3.37
C GLN A 222 -20.34 -6.41 2.77
N ILE A 223 -20.89 -5.32 3.26
CA ILE A 223 -20.72 -3.98 2.66
C ILE A 223 -19.57 -3.17 3.27
N ASP A 224 -18.72 -3.78 4.10
CA ASP A 224 -17.56 -3.12 4.70
C ASP A 224 -16.38 -3.08 3.70
N PRO A 225 -15.99 -1.91 3.17
CA PRO A 225 -14.90 -1.80 2.20
C PRO A 225 -13.52 -1.83 2.86
N HIS A 226 -13.44 -1.83 4.19
CA HIS A 226 -12.17 -1.77 4.91
C HIS A 226 -11.39 -3.09 4.78
N PRO A 227 -10.05 -3.04 4.90
CA PRO A 227 -9.22 -4.24 4.90
C PRO A 227 -9.56 -5.07 6.13
N THR A 228 -9.56 -6.39 5.96
CA THR A 228 -9.59 -7.30 7.09
C THR A 228 -8.30 -7.14 7.91
N GLN A 229 -8.24 -7.74 9.10
CA GLN A 229 -6.99 -7.84 9.84
C GLN A 229 -5.86 -8.49 8.99
N GLN A 230 -6.17 -9.39 8.07
CA GLN A 230 -5.18 -9.94 7.13
C GLN A 230 -4.74 -8.89 6.11
N GLY A 231 -5.66 -8.09 5.57
CA GLY A 231 -5.34 -6.94 4.72
C GLY A 231 -4.40 -5.94 5.41
N HIS A 232 -4.64 -5.61 6.68
CA HIS A 232 -3.74 -4.76 7.45
C HIS A 232 -2.32 -5.36 7.63
N LYS A 233 -2.22 -6.67 7.87
CA LYS A 233 -0.92 -7.36 7.90
C LYS A 233 -0.20 -7.26 6.56
N MET A 234 -0.93 -7.44 5.46
CA MET A 234 -0.38 -7.34 4.11
C MET A 234 0.12 -5.92 3.79
N ILE A 235 -0.61 -4.88 4.17
CA ILE A 235 -0.13 -3.49 4.06
C ILE A 235 1.16 -3.29 4.86
N SER A 236 1.17 -3.74 6.12
CA SER A 236 2.37 -3.63 6.98
C SER A 236 3.57 -4.41 6.42
N GLN A 237 3.35 -5.53 5.73
CA GLN A 237 4.42 -6.30 5.08
C GLN A 237 5.06 -5.51 3.94
N ILE A 238 4.28 -4.87 3.06
CA ILE A 238 4.81 -4.03 1.98
C ILE A 238 5.62 -2.85 2.55
N LEU A 239 5.09 -2.16 3.58
CA LEU A 239 5.81 -1.08 4.23
C LEU A 239 7.13 -1.54 4.86
N THR A 240 7.13 -2.72 5.47
CA THR A 240 8.34 -3.36 6.02
C THR A 240 9.36 -3.68 4.92
N ILE A 241 8.91 -4.20 3.77
CA ILE A 241 9.76 -4.48 2.62
C ILE A 241 10.40 -3.19 2.11
N LEU A 242 9.60 -2.15 1.87
CA LEU A 242 10.09 -0.86 1.37
C LEU A 242 11.08 -0.21 2.33
N PHE A 243 10.81 -0.28 3.63
CA PHE A 243 11.75 0.19 4.65
C PHE A 243 13.08 -0.56 4.62
N ASN A 244 13.05 -1.89 4.55
CA ASN A 244 14.27 -2.69 4.47
C ASN A 244 15.05 -2.43 3.19
N LEU A 245 14.36 -2.24 2.06
CA LEU A 245 15.02 -1.88 0.81
C LEU A 245 15.75 -0.55 0.97
N ALA A 246 15.11 0.47 1.53
CA ALA A 246 15.73 1.78 1.73
C ALA A 246 16.88 1.78 2.76
N ASP A 247 16.79 0.95 3.80
CA ASP A 247 17.82 0.84 4.86
C ASP A 247 19.01 -0.06 4.47
N ALA A 248 18.85 -0.92 3.46
CA ALA A 248 19.91 -1.83 3.01
C ALA A 248 21.12 -1.08 2.43
N SER A 249 22.30 -1.67 2.61
CA SER A 249 23.55 -1.12 2.06
C SER A 249 23.50 -1.18 0.52
N PRO A 250 23.71 -0.07 -0.18
CA PRO A 250 23.62 -0.05 -1.63
C PRO A 250 24.80 -0.79 -2.25
N TRP A 251 24.50 -1.56 -3.29
CA TRP A 251 25.44 -2.18 -4.20
C TRP A 251 25.25 -1.59 -5.61
N GLU A 252 26.25 -1.77 -6.48
CA GLU A 252 26.34 -1.12 -7.78
C GLU A 252 25.13 -1.46 -8.66
N SER A 253 24.35 -0.43 -9.02
CA SER A 253 23.15 -0.58 -9.84
C SER A 253 23.45 -1.02 -11.28
N LYS A 254 22.48 -1.67 -11.93
CA LYS A 254 22.60 -2.15 -13.33
C LYS A 254 21.44 -1.66 -14.20
N ALA A 255 21.72 -1.17 -15.40
CA ALA A 255 20.71 -0.76 -16.39
C ALA A 255 20.82 -1.60 -17.66
N GLY A 256 19.82 -1.51 -18.56
CA GLY A 256 19.80 -2.32 -19.79
C GLY A 256 19.76 -3.83 -19.54
N VAL A 257 19.12 -4.26 -18.46
CA VAL A 257 19.05 -5.68 -18.11
C VAL A 257 18.00 -6.38 -18.96
N VAL A 258 18.39 -7.48 -19.63
CA VAL A 258 17.46 -8.29 -20.42
C VAL A 258 16.43 -9.02 -19.55
N THR A 259 15.23 -9.23 -20.10
CA THR A 259 14.07 -9.81 -19.38
C THR A 259 14.31 -11.21 -18.79
N ASN A 260 15.20 -12.01 -19.37
CA ASN A 260 15.51 -13.37 -18.92
C ASN A 260 16.82 -13.46 -18.10
N LYS A 261 17.29 -12.34 -17.55
CA LYS A 261 18.55 -12.29 -16.81
C LYS A 261 18.56 -13.25 -15.61
N THR A 262 19.52 -14.15 -15.61
CA THR A 262 19.95 -14.87 -14.40
C THR A 262 21.12 -14.14 -13.75
N TRP A 263 21.05 -13.94 -12.44
CA TRP A 263 22.14 -13.35 -11.65
C TRP A 263 22.94 -14.43 -10.95
N THR A 264 24.25 -14.22 -10.82
CA THR A 264 25.11 -15.01 -9.94
C THR A 264 25.69 -14.08 -8.88
N ILE A 265 25.36 -14.35 -7.62
CA ILE A 265 25.85 -13.62 -6.46
C ILE A 265 27.02 -14.42 -5.89
N LYS A 266 28.20 -13.81 -5.82
CA LYS A 266 29.41 -14.43 -5.27
C LYS A 266 29.67 -13.90 -3.87
N PHE A 267 29.86 -14.80 -2.92
CA PHE A 267 30.23 -14.50 -1.53
C PHE A 267 31.69 -14.84 -1.29
N ASN A 268 32.25 -14.34 -0.20
CA ASN A 268 33.63 -14.60 0.20
C ASN A 268 33.78 -15.88 1.04
N MET A 269 32.70 -16.66 1.19
CA MET A 269 32.65 -17.88 1.99
C MET A 269 31.64 -18.88 1.40
N PRO A 270 31.85 -20.19 1.59
CA PRO A 270 30.82 -21.20 1.35
C PRO A 270 29.55 -20.93 2.17
N LEU A 271 28.40 -21.14 1.55
CA LEU A 271 27.08 -20.78 2.09
C LEU A 271 26.36 -21.99 2.66
N ALA A 272 25.59 -21.78 3.74
CA ALA A 272 24.69 -22.81 4.24
C ALA A 272 23.56 -23.08 3.22
N ASP A 273 22.98 -24.29 3.24
CA ASP A 273 21.88 -24.69 2.36
C ASP A 273 20.65 -23.76 2.45
N SER A 274 20.48 -23.06 3.57
CA SER A 274 19.39 -22.11 3.81
C SER A 274 19.59 -20.73 3.17
N ALA A 275 20.79 -20.42 2.65
CA ALA A 275 21.17 -19.07 2.21
C ALA A 275 20.25 -18.50 1.12
N GLY A 276 19.72 -19.36 0.23
CA GLY A 276 18.79 -18.93 -0.81
C GLY A 276 17.52 -18.25 -0.29
N LYS A 277 17.07 -18.57 0.94
CA LYS A 277 15.88 -17.98 1.58
C LYS A 277 16.06 -16.49 1.96
N PHE A 278 17.30 -16.01 1.95
CA PHE A 278 17.64 -14.63 2.31
C PHE A 278 17.73 -13.72 1.07
N VAL A 279 17.57 -14.27 -0.14
CA VAL A 279 17.62 -13.51 -1.39
C VAL A 279 16.21 -13.41 -1.97
N GLN A 280 15.79 -12.19 -2.31
CA GLN A 280 14.51 -11.92 -2.94
C GLN A 280 14.64 -10.74 -3.89
N VAL A 281 13.86 -10.75 -4.99
CA VAL A 281 13.72 -9.60 -5.87
C VAL A 281 12.37 -8.93 -5.61
N TYR A 282 12.35 -7.61 -5.60
CA TYR A 282 11.17 -6.79 -5.41
C TYR A 282 11.01 -5.79 -6.57
N THR A 283 9.78 -5.45 -6.91
CA THR A 283 9.50 -4.26 -7.73
C THR A 283 9.86 -2.99 -6.95
N ALA A 284 9.99 -1.85 -7.63
CA ALA A 284 10.18 -0.57 -6.95
C ALA A 284 9.04 -0.18 -5.99
N THR A 285 7.86 -0.81 -6.12
CA THR A 285 6.70 -0.60 -5.25
C THR A 285 6.60 -1.60 -4.09
N GLY A 286 7.62 -2.45 -3.92
CA GLY A 286 7.73 -3.40 -2.81
C GLY A 286 7.07 -4.76 -3.04
N LEU A 287 6.51 -5.03 -4.23
CA LEU A 287 5.90 -6.33 -4.53
C LEU A 287 6.98 -7.39 -4.74
N PRO A 288 6.85 -8.59 -4.15
CA PRO A 288 7.80 -9.67 -4.37
C PRO A 288 7.69 -10.22 -5.80
N VAL A 289 8.83 -10.40 -6.46
CA VAL A 289 8.92 -11.08 -7.76
C VAL A 289 9.15 -12.57 -7.53
N ASN A 290 8.40 -13.43 -8.23
CA ASN A 290 8.52 -14.88 -8.13
C ASN A 290 9.80 -15.41 -8.81
N VAL A 291 10.96 -15.19 -8.17
CA VAL A 291 12.27 -15.68 -8.61
C VAL A 291 12.59 -17.03 -7.96
N THR A 292 13.42 -17.83 -8.63
CA THR A 292 13.99 -19.04 -8.02
C THR A 292 15.44 -18.78 -7.65
N VAL A 293 15.81 -19.07 -6.41
CA VAL A 293 17.21 -18.96 -5.94
C VAL A 293 17.77 -20.35 -5.69
N LYS A 294 18.94 -20.66 -6.27
CA LYS A 294 19.63 -21.94 -6.06
C LYS A 294 21.07 -21.73 -5.63
N LEU A 295 21.52 -22.57 -4.70
CA LEU A 295 22.94 -22.70 -4.37
C LEU A 295 23.68 -23.36 -5.53
N GLY A 296 24.92 -22.91 -5.79
CA GLY A 296 25.77 -23.46 -6.87
C GLY A 296 26.24 -24.90 -6.65
N GLY A 297 25.81 -25.57 -5.56
CA GLY A 297 26.21 -26.91 -5.15
C GLY A 297 26.69 -26.93 -3.70
N VAL A 298 26.98 -28.12 -3.18
CA VAL A 298 27.56 -28.29 -1.83
C VAL A 298 28.93 -27.60 -1.76
N GLY A 299 29.21 -26.85 -0.69
CA GLY A 299 30.45 -26.08 -0.57
C GLY A 299 30.51 -24.84 -1.46
N SER A 300 29.42 -24.48 -2.14
CA SER A 300 29.40 -23.31 -3.02
C SER A 300 29.32 -22.03 -2.22
N ASP A 301 30.07 -21.03 -2.68
CA ASP A 301 30.04 -19.65 -2.23
C ASP A 301 29.21 -18.75 -3.15
N SER A 302 28.33 -19.34 -3.97
CA SER A 302 27.50 -18.57 -4.91
C SER A 302 26.04 -19.01 -4.96
N LEU A 303 25.18 -18.02 -5.19
CA LEU A 303 23.74 -18.19 -5.42
C LEU A 303 23.40 -17.76 -6.85
N SER A 304 22.62 -18.56 -7.54
CA SER A 304 22.01 -18.21 -8.83
C SER A 304 20.57 -17.78 -8.60
N VAL A 305 20.22 -16.57 -9.05
CA VAL A 305 18.85 -16.03 -9.03
C VAL A 305 18.30 -16.08 -10.44
N PHE A 306 17.40 -17.03 -10.67
CA PHE A 306 16.72 -17.22 -11.94
C PHE A 306 15.55 -16.24 -12.05
N PRO A 307 15.29 -15.70 -13.27
CA PRO A 307 14.17 -14.80 -13.49
C PRO A 307 12.83 -15.48 -13.19
N PRO A 308 11.73 -14.71 -13.04
CA PRO A 308 10.40 -15.30 -13.00
C PRO A 308 10.09 -16.09 -14.30
N PRO A 309 9.15 -17.05 -14.27
CA PRO A 309 8.91 -17.96 -15.40
C PRO A 309 8.67 -17.28 -16.76
N ASN A 310 8.06 -16.09 -16.75
CA ASN A 310 7.76 -15.31 -17.96
C ASN A 310 8.79 -14.21 -18.25
N GLY A 311 9.91 -14.18 -17.51
CA GLY A 311 10.87 -13.07 -17.53
C GLY A 311 10.37 -11.84 -16.76
N TYR A 312 11.30 -10.94 -16.45
CA TYR A 312 10.96 -9.63 -15.87
C TYR A 312 10.22 -8.78 -16.91
N SER A 313 9.22 -8.02 -16.45
CA SER A 313 8.67 -6.93 -17.23
C SER A 313 9.66 -5.76 -17.28
N SER A 314 9.50 -4.85 -18.25
CA SER A 314 10.32 -3.63 -18.27
C SER A 314 10.04 -2.78 -17.02
N GLY A 315 11.10 -2.22 -16.44
CA GLY A 315 11.00 -1.36 -15.28
C GLY A 315 12.07 -1.60 -14.21
N PRO A 316 11.98 -0.84 -13.10
CA PRO A 316 12.93 -0.91 -11.99
C PRO A 316 12.61 -2.03 -10.99
N TYR A 317 13.68 -2.66 -10.50
CA TYR A 317 13.65 -3.72 -9.51
C TYR A 317 14.79 -3.56 -8.50
N SER A 318 14.65 -4.21 -7.35
CA SER A 318 15.69 -4.32 -6.34
C SER A 318 15.90 -5.78 -5.96
N LEU A 319 17.12 -6.27 -6.10
CA LEU A 319 17.57 -7.54 -5.52
C LEU A 319 18.05 -7.25 -4.10
N LEU A 320 17.43 -7.88 -3.11
CA LEU A 320 17.79 -7.77 -1.70
C LEU A 320 18.41 -9.07 -1.20
N ILE A 321 19.58 -8.96 -0.58
CA ILE A 321 20.22 -10.00 0.22
C ILE A 321 20.05 -9.58 1.68
N LYS A 322 19.24 -10.33 2.43
CA LYS A 322 18.93 -10.00 3.83
C LYS A 322 20.10 -10.32 4.76
N ASP A 323 20.27 -9.51 5.79
CA ASP A 323 21.13 -9.82 6.93
C ASP A 323 20.76 -11.16 7.59
N GLY A 324 21.71 -11.71 8.34
CA GLY A 324 21.56 -13.02 8.97
C GLY A 324 21.74 -14.22 8.02
N LEU A 325 21.96 -14.00 6.71
CA LEU A 325 22.38 -15.04 5.77
C LEU A 325 23.63 -15.76 6.31
N LEU A 326 23.58 -17.09 6.37
CA LEU A 326 24.60 -17.92 7.02
C LEU A 326 25.61 -18.53 6.02
N SER A 327 26.89 -18.50 6.39
CA SER A 327 27.92 -19.37 5.83
C SER A 327 27.78 -20.80 6.36
N GLU A 328 28.43 -21.78 5.72
CA GLU A 328 28.52 -23.15 6.25
C GLU A 328 29.15 -23.20 7.64
N SER A 329 30.10 -22.28 7.90
CA SER A 329 30.75 -22.10 9.19
C SER A 329 29.98 -21.21 10.18
N SER A 330 28.68 -20.98 9.93
CA SER A 330 27.78 -20.21 10.80
C SER A 330 28.15 -18.73 11.02
N ARG A 331 28.96 -18.14 10.13
CA ARG A 331 29.14 -16.68 10.07
C ARG A 331 27.93 -16.05 9.40
N LYS A 332 27.50 -14.89 9.92
CA LYS A 332 26.30 -14.18 9.44
C LYS A 332 26.70 -12.98 8.60
N LEU A 333 25.91 -12.69 7.58
CA LEU A 333 25.94 -11.39 6.92
C LEU A 333 25.38 -10.33 7.90
N ASP A 334 26.18 -9.33 8.26
CA ASP A 334 25.82 -8.38 9.32
C ASP A 334 24.78 -7.35 8.90
N ARG A 335 24.71 -7.02 7.60
CA ARG A 335 23.79 -6.02 7.06
C ARG A 335 23.20 -6.48 5.75
N SER A 336 21.93 -6.13 5.53
CA SER A 336 21.27 -6.33 4.25
C SER A 336 21.96 -5.52 3.16
N VAL A 337 22.03 -6.09 1.96
CA VAL A 337 22.61 -5.49 0.76
C VAL A 337 21.56 -5.43 -0.33
N ARG A 338 21.43 -4.29 -0.99
CA ARG A 338 20.48 -4.07 -2.10
C ARG A 338 21.24 -3.73 -3.37
N MET A 339 20.92 -4.42 -4.47
CA MET A 339 21.33 -4.03 -5.81
C MET A 339 20.09 -3.63 -6.61
N ASP A 340 20.06 -2.39 -7.08
CA ASP A 340 18.98 -1.92 -7.96
C ASP A 340 19.29 -2.24 -9.41
N PHE A 341 18.28 -2.63 -10.18
CA PHE A 341 18.45 -2.85 -11.60
C PHE A 341 17.21 -2.46 -12.43
N THR A 342 17.44 -2.08 -13.68
CA THR A 342 16.39 -1.70 -14.64
C THR A 342 16.38 -2.64 -15.82
N VAL A 343 15.20 -3.20 -16.11
CA VAL A 343 14.94 -4.09 -17.23
C VAL A 343 14.40 -3.30 -18.42
N GLU A 344 14.96 -3.54 -19.60
CA GLU A 344 14.64 -2.86 -20.87
C GLU A 344 14.25 -3.83 -21.97
#